data_AF-A0AAV6ZBJ9-F1
#
_entry.id   AF-A0AAV6ZBJ9-F1
#
_cell.length_a   1.000
_cell.length_b   1.000
_cell.length_c   1.000
_cell.angle_alpha   90.00
_cell.angle_beta   90.00
_cell.angle_gamma   90.00
#
_symmetry.space_group_name_H-M   'P 1'
#
loop_
_entity.id
_entity.type
_entity.pdbx_description
1 polymer ?
#
loop_
_entity_poly.entity_id
_entity_poly.type
_entity_poly.pdbx_seq_one_letter_code
_entity_poly.pdbx_strand_id
1 'polypeptide(L)'
;RDLHWGNLLIERSQSCTISMSLQGDMFDIPSGGIQVKIIDYTLSRLDKDGLTVFCDLSTDEELFLGEGDLQFEVYRSMRRENQNVWSLYKPHSNVLWLHYLCDKLLTEAKCMKKPSSAVQRRDLRRLQDFRREVRHYGSATEVLKRSRLFK
;
A
#
# COMPACT_ATOMS: atom_id res chain seq x y z
N ARG A 1 -2.85 -9.01 0.16
CA ARG A 1 -3.75 -8.49 1.22
C ARG A 1 -3.08 -8.50 2.59
N ASP A 2 -1.75 -8.56 2.63
CA ASP A 2 -0.98 -8.45 3.84
C ASP A 2 0.28 -7.65 3.53
N LEU A 3 0.11 -6.35 3.32
CA LEU A 3 1.22 -5.48 2.93
C LEU A 3 1.67 -4.63 4.12
N HIS A 4 1.90 -5.30 5.26
CA HIS A 4 2.56 -4.66 6.38
C HIS A 4 3.99 -4.30 6.01
N TRP A 5 4.62 -3.37 6.72
CA TRP A 5 5.95 -2.85 6.40
C TRP A 5 7.07 -3.90 6.34
N GLY A 6 6.92 -5.04 7.02
CA GLY A 6 7.83 -6.19 6.90
C GLY A 6 7.82 -6.88 5.53
N ASN A 7 6.77 -6.67 4.72
CA ASN A 7 6.60 -7.25 3.39
C ASN A 7 7.06 -6.28 2.28
N LEU A 8 7.79 -5.22 2.65
CA LEU A 8 8.50 -4.33 1.74
C LEU A 8 10.01 -4.49 1.92
N LEU A 9 10.67 -5.06 0.91
CA LEU A 9 12.12 -5.06 0.84
C LEU A 9 12.60 -3.81 0.12
N ILE A 10 13.67 -3.21 0.63
CA ILE A 10 14.30 -2.02 0.05
C ILE A 10 15.75 -2.36 -0.29
N GLU A 11 16.13 -2.18 -1.54
CA GLU A 11 17.51 -2.29 -2.01
C GLU A 11 17.99 -0.97 -2.61
N ARG A 12 19.32 -0.73 -2.60
CA ARG A 12 19.89 0.42 -3.28
C ARG A 12 19.81 0.20 -4.79
N SER A 13 19.43 1.25 -5.53
CA SER A 13 19.38 1.24 -6.98
C SER A 13 20.27 2.34 -7.55
N GLN A 14 21.02 2.00 -8.60
CA GLN A 14 21.77 2.97 -9.40
C GLN A 14 20.89 3.65 -10.45
N SER A 15 19.73 3.08 -10.75
CA SER A 15 18.78 3.71 -11.67
C SER A 15 18.15 4.92 -11.00
N CYS A 16 18.15 6.08 -11.68
CA CYS A 16 17.47 7.29 -11.19
C CYS A 16 15.95 7.21 -11.29
N THR A 17 15.44 6.33 -12.16
CA THR A 17 14.01 6.22 -12.50
C THR A 17 13.60 4.75 -12.55
N ILE A 18 12.39 4.46 -12.08
CA ILE A 18 11.71 3.18 -12.22
C ILE A 18 10.58 3.39 -13.23
N SER A 19 10.72 2.79 -14.41
CA SER A 19 9.72 2.85 -15.47
C SER A 19 8.79 1.64 -15.41
N MET A 20 7.49 1.87 -15.50
CA MET A 20 6.47 0.82 -15.50
C MET A 20 5.33 1.14 -16.46
N SER A 21 4.67 0.10 -16.97
CA SER A 21 3.45 0.23 -17.77
C SER A 21 2.24 -0.26 -16.97
N LEU A 22 1.16 0.50 -16.97
CA LEU A 22 -0.13 0.11 -16.42
C LEU A 22 -1.23 0.39 -17.43
N GLN A 23 -1.85 -0.66 -17.95
CA GLN A 23 -2.93 -0.55 -18.96
C GLN A 23 -2.51 0.22 -20.22
N GLY A 24 -1.24 0.10 -20.62
CA GLY A 24 -0.68 0.80 -21.78
C GLY A 24 -0.12 2.20 -21.46
N ASP A 25 -0.49 2.79 -20.33
CA ASP A 25 0.07 4.07 -19.87
C ASP A 25 1.47 3.82 -19.28
N MET A 26 2.45 4.65 -19.67
CA MET A 26 3.81 4.61 -19.11
C MET A 26 3.94 5.56 -17.92
N PHE A 27 4.58 5.09 -16.86
CA PHE A 27 4.86 5.84 -15.64
C PHE A 27 6.35 5.77 -15.31
N ASP A 28 6.95 6.94 -15.10
CA ASP A 28 8.33 7.10 -14.67
C ASP A 28 8.37 7.67 -13.26
N ILE A 29 8.85 6.86 -12.31
CA ILE A 29 8.91 7.21 -10.89
C ILE A 29 10.37 7.48 -10.52
N PRO A 30 10.72 8.66 -9.98
CA PRO A 30 12.05 8.90 -9.43
C PRO A 30 12.36 7.85 -8.35
N SER A 31 13.45 7.10 -8.51
CA SER A 31 13.78 5.99 -7.62
C SER A 31 14.22 6.43 -6.23
N GLY A 32 14.72 7.68 -6.10
CA GLY A 32 15.36 8.14 -4.87
C GLY A 32 16.61 7.33 -4.50
N GLY A 33 17.21 6.61 -5.46
CA GLY A 33 18.32 5.70 -5.23
C GLY A 33 17.94 4.36 -4.57
N ILE A 34 16.64 4.04 -4.54
CA ILE A 34 16.14 2.78 -3.98
C ILE A 34 15.20 2.04 -4.95
N GLN A 35 15.10 0.74 -4.77
CA GLN A 35 14.10 -0.11 -5.40
C GLN A 35 13.33 -0.86 -4.31
N VAL A 36 12.01 -0.92 -4.47
CA VAL A 36 11.11 -1.58 -3.53
C VAL A 36 10.63 -2.90 -4.14
N LYS A 37 10.65 -3.98 -3.36
CA LYS A 37 10.05 -5.27 -3.75
C LYS A 37 8.98 -5.66 -2.74
N ILE A 38 7.80 -5.99 -3.24
CA ILE A 38 6.72 -6.59 -2.46
C ILE A 38 6.99 -8.09 -2.37
N ILE A 39 6.90 -8.64 -1.17
CA ILE A 39 7.04 -10.07 -0.89
C ILE A 39 5.85 -10.57 -0.10
N ASP A 40 5.87 -11.87 0.21
CA ASP A 40 4.86 -12.60 0.97
C ASP A 40 3.44 -12.47 0.38
N TYR A 41 3.08 -13.48 -0.41
CA TYR A 41 1.78 -13.56 -1.05
C TYR A 41 0.80 -14.46 -0.30
N THR A 42 1.10 -14.84 0.94
CA THR A 42 0.31 -15.83 1.70
C THR A 42 -1.16 -15.46 1.76
N LEU A 43 -1.50 -14.20 2.07
CA LEU A 43 -2.89 -13.73 2.13
C LEU A 43 -3.41 -13.12 0.81
N SER A 44 -2.67 -13.24 -0.29
CA SER A 44 -3.00 -12.56 -1.54
C SER A 44 -4.18 -13.21 -2.28
N ARG A 45 -4.69 -12.48 -3.27
CA ARG A 45 -5.77 -12.90 -4.15
C ARG A 45 -5.54 -12.37 -5.55
N LEU A 46 -5.68 -13.21 -6.57
CA LEU A 46 -5.60 -12.83 -7.98
C LEU A 46 -6.55 -13.67 -8.83
N ASP A 47 -6.86 -13.16 -10.02
CA ASP A 47 -7.54 -13.93 -11.07
C ASP A 47 -6.60 -14.10 -12.25
N LYS A 48 -6.63 -15.28 -12.86
CA LYS A 48 -5.98 -15.53 -14.14
C LYS A 48 -6.83 -16.50 -14.95
N ASP A 49 -7.23 -16.11 -16.17
CA ASP A 49 -7.99 -16.97 -17.10
C ASP A 49 -9.26 -17.58 -16.48
N GLY A 50 -9.97 -16.80 -15.66
CA GLY A 50 -11.18 -17.24 -14.94
C GLY A 50 -10.93 -18.05 -13.66
N LEU A 51 -9.66 -18.37 -13.35
CA LEU A 51 -9.27 -19.03 -12.11
C LEU A 51 -8.93 -18.00 -11.03
N THR A 52 -9.71 -17.98 -9.95
CA THR A 52 -9.43 -17.19 -8.75
C THR A 52 -8.53 -17.97 -7.80
N VAL A 53 -7.33 -17.46 -7.52
CA VAL A 53 -6.42 -17.98 -6.48
C VAL A 53 -6.45 -17.02 -5.31
N PHE A 54 -6.76 -17.53 -4.11
CA PHE A 54 -6.82 -16.72 -2.90
C PHE A 54 -6.59 -17.57 -1.65
N CYS A 55 -6.19 -16.93 -0.54
CA CYS A 55 -6.23 -17.51 0.78
C CYS A 55 -7.60 -17.23 1.42
N ASP A 56 -8.28 -18.28 1.87
CA ASP A 56 -9.55 -18.16 2.59
C ASP A 56 -9.30 -17.94 4.09
N LEU A 57 -9.74 -16.79 4.59
CA LEU A 57 -9.60 -16.36 5.98
C LEU A 57 -10.95 -16.35 6.71
N SER A 58 -11.97 -16.99 6.12
CA SER A 58 -13.34 -16.93 6.65
C SER A 58 -13.49 -17.53 8.05
N THR A 59 -12.61 -18.46 8.41
CA THR A 59 -12.57 -19.18 9.71
C THR A 59 -11.41 -18.81 10.61
N ASP A 60 -10.51 -17.91 10.19
CA ASP A 60 -9.33 -17.51 10.98
C ASP A 60 -9.70 -16.38 11.94
N GLU A 61 -10.14 -16.72 13.15
CA GLU A 61 -10.53 -15.70 14.13
C GLU A 61 -9.32 -14.97 14.74
N GLU A 62 -8.21 -15.67 14.95
CA GLU A 62 -7.01 -15.14 15.61
C GLU A 62 -6.43 -13.94 14.87
N LEU A 63 -6.42 -13.98 13.53
CA LEU A 63 -5.96 -12.87 12.69
C LEU A 63 -6.70 -11.55 12.99
N PHE A 64 -7.98 -11.62 13.36
CA PHE A 64 -8.82 -10.44 13.59
C PHE A 64 -8.86 -9.96 15.04
N LEU A 65 -8.32 -10.74 15.98
CA LEU A 65 -8.24 -10.42 17.41
C LEU A 65 -7.00 -9.60 17.77
N GLY A 66 -6.03 -9.44 16.87
CA GLY A 66 -4.83 -8.66 17.15
C GLY A 66 -5.10 -7.19 17.47
N GLU A 67 -4.27 -6.61 18.34
CA GLU A 67 -4.37 -5.24 18.83
C GLU A 67 -3.01 -4.55 18.92
N GLY A 68 -3.00 -3.23 19.13
CA GLY A 68 -1.78 -2.46 19.36
C GLY A 68 -1.08 -1.93 18.10
N ASP A 69 -1.57 -2.26 16.91
CA ASP A 69 -1.02 -1.78 15.63
C ASP A 69 -2.14 -1.58 14.60
N LEU A 70 -2.01 -0.53 13.76
CA LEU A 70 -2.94 -0.22 12.66
C LEU A 70 -3.12 -1.39 11.68
N GLN A 71 -2.14 -2.29 11.55
CA GLN A 71 -2.26 -3.49 10.70
C GLN A 71 -3.49 -4.33 11.05
N PHE A 72 -3.82 -4.45 12.35
CA PHE A 72 -4.95 -5.27 12.77
C PHE A 72 -6.30 -4.62 12.41
N GLU A 73 -6.36 -3.28 12.41
CA GLU A 73 -7.52 -2.56 11.88
C GLU A 73 -7.67 -2.71 10.37
N VAL A 74 -6.56 -2.89 9.63
CA VAL A 74 -6.62 -3.19 8.19
C VAL A 74 -7.26 -4.55 7.95
N TYR A 75 -6.88 -5.60 8.72
CA TYR A 75 -7.53 -6.91 8.62
C TYR A 75 -9.03 -6.84 8.91
N ARG A 76 -9.42 -6.19 10.01
CA ARG A 76 -10.83 -5.97 10.35
C ARG A 76 -11.58 -5.19 9.27
N SER A 77 -10.95 -4.18 8.68
CA SER A 77 -11.55 -3.37 7.61
C SER A 77 -11.75 -4.17 6.33
N MET A 78 -10.77 -4.99 5.92
CA MET A 78 -10.92 -5.89 4.78
C MET A 78 -12.07 -6.88 5.00
N ARG A 79 -12.15 -7.51 6.19
CA ARG A 79 -13.23 -8.45 6.54
C ARG A 79 -14.60 -7.79 6.49
N ARG A 80 -14.73 -6.55 6.98
CA ARG A 80 -15.97 -5.77 6.89
C ARG A 80 -16.35 -5.46 5.44
N GLU A 81 -15.41 -5.01 4.62
CA GLU A 81 -15.65 -4.61 3.22
C GLU A 81 -15.96 -5.76 2.27
N ASN A 82 -15.41 -6.94 2.53
CA ASN A 82 -15.66 -8.15 1.76
C ASN A 82 -16.76 -9.04 2.38
N GLN A 83 -17.35 -8.65 3.51
CA GLN A 83 -18.36 -9.42 4.24
C GLN A 83 -17.89 -10.85 4.57
N ASN A 84 -16.61 -11.01 4.88
CA ASN A 84 -15.92 -12.28 5.11
C ASN A 84 -15.87 -13.22 3.89
N VAL A 85 -16.13 -12.73 2.67
CA VAL A 85 -16.02 -13.50 1.43
C VAL A 85 -14.70 -13.17 0.73
N TRP A 86 -13.66 -13.97 1.01
CA TRP A 86 -12.29 -13.68 0.59
C TRP A 86 -12.01 -13.98 -0.88
N SER A 87 -12.88 -14.68 -1.61
CA SER A 87 -12.74 -14.82 -3.06
C SER A 87 -13.02 -13.52 -3.82
N LEU A 88 -13.83 -12.62 -3.25
CA LEU A 88 -14.27 -11.39 -3.92
C LEU A 88 -13.10 -10.45 -4.28
N TYR A 89 -13.18 -9.87 -5.47
CA TYR A 89 -12.29 -8.79 -5.87
C TYR A 89 -12.70 -7.48 -5.19
N LYS A 90 -11.91 -7.07 -4.19
CA LYS A 90 -12.07 -5.80 -3.45
C LYS A 90 -10.75 -5.02 -3.51
N PRO A 91 -10.46 -4.31 -4.62
CA PRO A 91 -9.17 -3.62 -4.80
C PRO A 91 -8.91 -2.51 -3.78
N HIS A 92 -9.96 -2.04 -3.10
CA HIS A 92 -9.86 -1.12 -1.97
C HIS A 92 -9.01 -1.70 -0.82
N SER A 93 -8.88 -3.02 -0.69
CA SER A 93 -7.94 -3.62 0.28
C SER A 93 -6.51 -3.12 0.08
N ASN A 94 -6.08 -2.88 -1.17
CA ASN A 94 -4.76 -2.33 -1.45
C ASN A 94 -4.64 -0.88 -0.99
N VAL A 95 -5.73 -0.12 -1.05
CA VAL A 95 -5.80 1.26 -0.55
C VAL A 95 -5.69 1.31 0.97
N LEU A 96 -6.33 0.38 1.69
CA LEU A 96 -6.19 0.25 3.14
C LEU A 96 -4.73 0.00 3.54
N TRP A 97 -4.02 -0.85 2.79
CA TRP A 97 -2.60 -1.09 3.02
C TRP A 97 -1.72 0.10 2.64
N LEU A 98 -2.02 0.83 1.56
CA LEU A 98 -1.31 2.08 1.23
C LEU A 98 -1.51 3.14 2.32
N HIS A 99 -2.72 3.24 2.89
CA HIS A 99 -2.99 4.09 4.04
C HIS A 99 -2.13 3.70 5.25
N TYR A 100 -2.09 2.41 5.57
CA TYR A 100 -1.25 1.88 6.64
C TYR A 100 0.23 2.23 6.43
N LEU A 101 0.77 1.99 5.23
CA LEU A 101 2.17 2.28 4.92
C LEU A 101 2.46 3.78 5.00
N CYS A 102 1.55 4.62 4.51
CA CYS A 102 1.68 6.06 4.62
C CYS A 102 1.70 6.52 6.08
N ASP A 103 0.88 5.90 6.94
CA ASP A 103 0.89 6.20 8.37
C ASP A 103 2.22 5.78 9.01
N LYS A 104 2.68 4.54 8.78
CA LYS A 104 3.99 4.06 9.25
C LYS A 104 5.15 4.95 8.83
N LEU A 105 5.14 5.43 7.59
CA LEU A 105 6.14 6.39 7.10
C LEU A 105 6.09 7.72 7.87
N LEU A 106 4.92 8.19 8.27
CA LEU A 106 4.75 9.47 8.97
C LEU A 106 5.00 9.37 10.48
N THR A 107 4.75 8.22 11.10
CA THR A 107 4.75 8.04 12.56
C THR A 107 5.95 7.25 13.09
N GLU A 108 6.43 6.24 12.34
CA GLU A 108 7.37 5.25 12.85
C GLU A 108 8.70 5.18 12.09
N ALA A 109 8.81 5.84 10.92
CA ALA A 109 10.07 5.97 10.20
C ALA A 109 11.04 6.95 10.89
N LYS A 110 11.55 6.54 12.07
CA LYS A 110 12.46 7.29 12.96
C LYS A 110 13.77 7.72 12.28
N CYS A 111 14.14 7.11 11.16
CA CYS A 111 15.34 7.44 10.39
C CYS A 111 15.22 8.74 9.59
N MET A 112 14.01 9.31 9.45
CA MET A 112 13.83 10.58 8.76
C MET A 112 14.29 11.74 9.65
N LYS A 113 15.44 12.34 9.30
CA LYS A 113 15.85 13.63 9.85
C LYS A 113 14.72 14.63 9.66
N LYS A 114 14.50 15.51 10.64
CA LYS A 114 13.52 16.60 10.52
C LYS A 114 13.76 17.33 9.18
N PRO A 115 12.69 17.64 8.40
CA PRO A 115 12.83 18.28 7.11
C PRO A 115 13.63 19.59 7.19
N SER A 116 14.85 19.58 6.65
CA SER A 116 15.74 20.75 6.70
C SER A 116 15.54 21.66 5.49
N SER A 117 15.23 21.09 4.33
CA SER A 117 14.99 21.86 3.10
C SER A 117 13.51 22.19 2.87
N ALA A 118 13.24 23.25 2.09
CA ALA A 118 11.89 23.61 1.69
C ALA A 118 11.20 22.50 0.88
N VAL A 119 11.98 21.77 0.08
CA VAL A 119 11.52 20.60 -0.70
C VAL A 119 11.04 19.49 0.23
N GLN A 120 11.86 19.09 1.21
CA GLN A 120 11.48 18.05 2.18
C GLN A 120 10.23 18.45 2.98
N ARG A 121 10.10 19.72 3.37
CA ARG A 121 8.88 20.22 4.06
C ARG A 121 7.65 20.14 3.17
N ARG A 122 7.78 20.45 1.88
CA ARG A 122 6.69 20.32 0.91
C ARG A 122 6.29 18.86 0.71
N ASP A 123 7.26 17.97 0.54
CA ASP A 123 6.99 16.56 0.29
C ASP A 123 6.38 15.87 1.51
N LEU A 124 6.81 16.25 2.73
CA LEU A 124 6.15 15.82 3.96
C LEU A 124 4.68 16.28 4.02
N ARG A 125 4.38 17.54 3.66
CA ARG A 125 2.99 18.02 3.57
C ARG A 125 2.17 17.22 2.56
N ARG A 126 2.73 16.95 1.37
CA ARG A 126 2.06 16.13 0.34
C ARG A 126 1.75 14.72 0.88
N LEU A 127 2.66 14.12 1.63
CA LEU A 127 2.43 12.80 2.25
C LEU A 127 1.36 12.85 3.35
N GLN A 128 1.37 13.91 4.17
CA GLN A 128 0.31 14.14 5.17
C GLN A 128 -1.06 14.36 4.53
N ASP A 129 -1.11 15.09 3.41
CA ASP A 129 -2.33 15.30 2.62
C ASP A 129 -2.81 13.97 2.03
N PHE A 130 -1.89 13.20 1.44
CA PHE A 130 -2.15 11.87 0.92
C PHE A 130 -2.73 10.93 1.98
N ARG A 131 -2.20 10.91 3.21
CA ARG A 131 -2.77 10.10 4.31
C ARG A 131 -4.25 10.41 4.56
N ARG A 132 -4.66 11.67 4.40
CA ARG A 132 -6.06 12.10 4.62
C ARG A 132 -6.97 11.72 3.46
N GLU A 133 -6.49 11.79 2.22
CA GLU A 133 -7.33 11.50 1.04
C GLU A 133 -7.31 10.04 0.59
N VAL A 134 -6.27 9.26 0.90
CA VAL A 134 -6.01 7.96 0.26
C VAL A 134 -7.18 6.98 0.41
N ARG A 135 -7.87 6.99 1.56
CA ARG A 135 -9.01 6.10 1.85
C ARG A 135 -10.26 6.40 1.01
N HIS A 136 -10.27 7.49 0.24
CA HIS A 136 -11.40 7.85 -0.63
C HIS A 136 -11.23 7.32 -2.07
N TYR A 137 -10.07 6.78 -2.42
CA TYR A 137 -9.88 6.12 -3.71
C TYR A 137 -10.38 4.68 -3.67
N GLY A 138 -10.97 4.17 -4.74
CA GLY A 138 -11.48 2.79 -4.82
C GLY A 138 -10.42 1.73 -5.08
N SER A 139 -9.22 2.11 -5.54
CA SER A 139 -8.12 1.17 -5.85
C SER A 139 -6.75 1.85 -5.89
N ALA A 140 -5.68 1.07 -5.79
CA ALA A 140 -4.31 1.56 -6.00
C ALA A 140 -4.07 2.10 -7.43
N THR A 141 -4.75 1.55 -8.43
CA THR A 141 -4.76 2.08 -9.80
C THR A 141 -5.34 3.50 -9.84
N GLU A 142 -6.44 3.72 -9.14
CA GLU A 142 -7.05 5.05 -9.04
C GLU A 142 -6.14 6.03 -8.30
N VAL A 143 -5.52 5.59 -7.20
CA VAL A 143 -4.49 6.37 -6.47
C VAL A 143 -3.40 6.85 -7.42
N LEU A 144 -2.78 5.94 -8.18
CA LEU A 144 -1.70 6.28 -9.11
C LEU A 144 -2.14 7.27 -10.18
N LYS A 145 -3.34 7.09 -10.76
CA LYS A 145 -3.86 7.93 -11.86
C LYS A 145 -4.38 9.30 -11.39
N ARG A 146 -4.91 9.40 -10.17
CA ARG A 146 -5.68 10.58 -9.72
C ARG A 146 -5.03 11.38 -8.60
N SER A 147 -4.27 10.75 -7.71
CA SER A 147 -3.72 11.43 -6.54
C SER A 147 -2.73 12.53 -6.93
N ARG A 148 -2.83 13.65 -6.20
CA ARG A 148 -1.90 14.76 -6.32
C ARG A 148 -0.50 14.40 -5.85
N LEU A 149 -0.29 13.27 -5.16
CA LEU A 149 1.04 12.82 -4.76
C LEU A 149 1.89 12.38 -5.95
N PHE A 150 1.26 11.80 -6.98
CA PHE A 150 1.92 11.22 -8.16
C PHE A 150 1.83 12.11 -9.41
N LYS A 151 1.38 13.36 -9.24
CA LYS A 151 1.38 14.43 -10.26
C LYS A 151 2.43 15.49 -9.94
#